data_AF-A0A4C1XQV7-F1
#
_entry.id   AF-A0A4C1XQV7-F1
#
_cell.length_a   1.000
_cell.length_b   1.000
_cell.length_c   1.000
_cell.angle_alpha   90.00
_cell.angle_beta   90.00
_cell.angle_gamma   90.00
#
_symmetry.space_group_name_H-M   'P 1'
#
loop_
_entity.id
_entity.type
_entity.pdbx_description
1 polymer ?
#
loop_
_entity_poly.entity_id
_entity_poly.type
_entity_poly.pdbx_seq_one_letter_code
_entity_poly.pdbx_strand_id
1 'polypeptide(L)'
;MGPPDGGSPNPTLKITDWKSVSTALEKIDTPSLNSIPDDISTTDKIDSAIGTLTNYVRTVVEKSGQKVLTSSDRRRLPTEVLELIGAKTQLCAARAHTPLQNTDPVREHSNIE
;
A
#
# COMPACT_ATOMS: atom_id res chain seq x y z
N MET A 1 26.04 20.18 16.52
CA MET A 1 24.74 19.50 16.64
C MET A 1 23.97 19.76 15.35
N GLY A 2 23.70 18.72 14.56
CA GLY A 2 22.94 18.85 13.31
C GLY A 2 21.42 18.90 13.56
N PRO A 3 20.62 19.36 12.59
CA PRO A 3 19.17 19.43 12.75
C PRO A 3 18.61 18.01 12.90
N PRO A 4 17.58 17.81 13.74
CA PRO A 4 16.92 16.52 13.82
C PRO A 4 16.34 16.20 12.44
N ASP A 5 16.66 15.00 11.97
CA ASP A 5 16.23 14.45 10.70
C ASP A 5 14.72 14.62 10.57
N GLY A 6 14.32 15.51 9.65
CA GLY A 6 12.95 15.91 9.40
C GLY A 6 12.19 14.79 8.71
N GLY A 7 12.00 13.68 9.41
CA GLY A 7 11.16 12.56 8.98
C GLY A 7 9.71 13.04 8.89
N SER A 8 9.32 13.55 7.73
CA SER A 8 7.92 13.81 7.41
C SER A 8 7.13 12.51 7.62
N PRO A 9 6.09 12.50 8.46
CA PRO A 9 5.26 11.32 8.61
C PRO A 9 4.63 11.03 7.24
N ASN A 10 4.91 9.84 6.71
CA ASN A 10 4.32 9.39 5.44
C ASN A 10 2.81 9.65 5.48
N PRO A 11 2.24 10.39 4.51
CA PRO A 11 0.81 10.62 4.49
C PRO A 11 0.14 9.26 4.37
N THR A 12 -0.58 8.87 5.43
CA THR A 12 -1.36 7.64 5.45
C THR A 12 -2.54 7.87 4.51
N LEU A 13 -2.33 7.61 3.21
CA LEU A 13 -3.37 7.68 2.20
C LEU A 13 -4.37 6.55 2.50
N LYS A 14 -5.45 6.91 3.20
CA LYS A 14 -6.61 6.04 3.38
C LYS A 14 -7.27 5.86 2.01
N ILE A 15 -6.91 4.78 1.31
CA ILE A 15 -7.58 4.38 0.07
C ILE A 15 -8.90 3.74 0.48
N THR A 16 -9.99 4.49 0.39
CA THR A 16 -11.33 3.92 0.58
C THR A 16 -11.68 3.08 -0.64
N ASP A 17 -12.05 1.82 -0.42
CA ASP A 17 -12.54 0.96 -1.51
C ASP A 17 -13.95 1.41 -1.92
N TRP A 18 -14.05 2.13 -3.03
CA TRP A 18 -15.33 2.56 -3.60
C TRP A 18 -16.27 1.42 -3.96
N LYS A 19 -15.77 0.21 -4.24
CA LYS A 19 -16.63 -0.94 -4.48
C LYS A 19 -17.35 -1.38 -3.20
N SER A 20 -16.65 -1.30 -2.07
CA SER A 20 -17.25 -1.54 -0.75
C SER A 20 -18.23 -0.44 -0.34
N VAL A 21 -17.98 0.83 -0.69
CA VAL A 21 -18.94 1.93 -0.51
C VAL A 21 -20.20 1.67 -1.32
N SER A 22 -20.09 1.34 -2.61
CA SER A 22 -21.26 1.05 -3.45
C SER A 22 -22.09 -0.09 -2.88
N THR A 23 -21.44 -1.16 -2.40
CA THR A 23 -22.13 -2.31 -1.79
C THR A 23 -22.80 -1.93 -0.46
N ALA A 24 -22.15 -1.09 0.36
CA ALA A 24 -22.70 -0.63 1.62
C ALA A 24 -23.85 0.37 1.42
N LEU A 25 -23.83 1.14 0.33
CA LEU A 25 -24.91 2.04 -0.05
C LEU A 25 -26.11 1.29 -0.63
N GLU A 26 -25.88 0.22 -1.39
CA GLU A 26 -26.91 -0.68 -1.93
C GLU A 26 -27.61 -1.48 -0.82
N LYS A 27 -26.87 -1.82 0.24
CA LYS A 27 -27.47 -2.27 1.50
C LYS A 27 -28.10 -1.06 2.18
N ILE A 28 -29.30 -0.73 1.73
CA ILE A 28 -30.14 0.33 2.28
C ILE A 28 -30.28 0.09 3.78
N ASP A 29 -29.40 0.67 4.60
CA ASP A 29 -29.56 0.71 6.05
C ASP A 29 -30.64 1.76 6.28
N THR A 30 -31.87 1.30 6.06
CA THR A 30 -33.11 2.05 5.94
C THR A 30 -33.42 2.99 7.12
N PRO A 31 -33.02 2.73 8.38
CA PRO A 31 -33.51 3.53 9.50
C PRO A 31 -33.18 5.04 9.39
N SER A 32 -32.00 5.41 8.90
CA SER A 32 -31.58 6.82 8.92
C SER A 32 -32.14 7.65 7.78
N LEU A 33 -32.55 7.03 6.67
CA LEU A 33 -33.15 7.75 5.54
C LEU A 33 -34.68 7.83 5.66
N ASN A 34 -35.29 6.96 6.46
CA ASN A 34 -36.74 6.97 6.74
C ASN A 34 -37.21 8.22 7.49
N SER A 35 -36.31 9.02 8.08
CA SER A 35 -36.64 10.31 8.70
C SER A 35 -36.72 11.46 7.70
N ILE A 36 -36.34 11.24 6.43
CA ILE A 36 -36.48 12.23 5.37
C ILE A 36 -37.90 12.15 4.82
N PRO A 37 -38.70 13.23 4.90
CA PRO A 37 -40.06 13.24 4.36
C PRO A 37 -40.05 13.27 2.83
N ASP A 38 -41.00 12.58 2.20
CA ASP A 38 -41.14 12.53 0.74
C ASP A 38 -41.48 13.90 0.13
N ASP A 39 -42.27 14.71 0.84
CA ASP A 39 -42.53 16.10 0.49
C ASP A 39 -41.53 17.01 1.21
N ILE A 40 -40.73 17.76 0.46
CA ILE A 40 -39.75 18.72 0.97
C ILE A 40 -40.09 20.10 0.41
N SER A 41 -41.03 20.77 1.07
CA SER A 41 -41.64 22.03 0.62
C SER A 41 -41.14 23.27 1.37
N THR A 42 -40.43 23.10 2.50
CA THR A 42 -39.91 24.21 3.32
C THR A 42 -38.40 24.17 3.42
N THR A 43 -37.78 25.34 3.58
CA THR A 43 -36.32 25.46 3.74
C THR A 43 -35.79 24.64 4.92
N ASP A 44 -36.47 24.64 6.06
CA ASP A 44 -36.06 23.84 7.22
C ASP A 44 -36.04 22.33 6.93
N LYS A 45 -36.99 21.85 6.12
CA LYS A 45 -37.05 20.45 5.69
C LYS A 45 -35.92 20.14 4.69
N ILE A 46 -35.58 21.08 3.82
CA ILE A 46 -34.44 20.97 2.90
C ILE A 46 -33.15 20.83 3.72
N ASP A 47 -32.91 21.75 4.66
CA ASP A 47 -31.70 21.75 5.48
C ASP A 47 -31.58 20.47 6.32
N SER A 48 -32.70 20.02 6.90
CA SER A 48 -32.76 18.77 7.66
C SER A 48 -32.48 17.53 6.80
N ALA A 49 -33.05 17.47 5.59
CA ALA A 49 -32.83 16.37 4.66
C ALA A 49 -31.37 16.31 4.18
N ILE A 50 -30.77 17.46 3.87
CA ILE A 50 -29.35 17.58 3.50
C ILE A 50 -28.46 17.08 4.64
N GLY A 51 -28.75 17.52 5.87
CA GLY A 51 -28.01 17.08 7.06
C GLY A 51 -28.09 15.57 7.27
N THR A 52 -29.29 15.01 7.13
CA THR A 52 -29.55 13.57 7.28
C THR A 52 -28.79 12.76 6.22
N LEU A 53 -28.89 13.14 4.94
CA LEU A 53 -28.19 12.46 3.84
C LEU A 53 -26.67 12.55 4.00
N THR A 54 -26.15 13.72 4.38
CA THR A 54 -24.71 13.94 4.58
C THR A 54 -24.17 13.05 5.70
N ASN A 55 -24.90 12.92 6.80
CA ASN A 55 -24.51 12.05 7.91
C ASN A 55 -24.55 10.56 7.52
N TYR A 56 -25.55 10.15 6.74
CA TYR A 56 -25.64 8.79 6.23
C TYR A 56 -24.45 8.45 5.33
N VAL A 57 -24.18 9.28 4.31
CA VAL A 57 -23.05 9.07 3.38
C VAL A 57 -21.72 9.03 4.14
N ARG A 58 -21.52 9.94 5.11
CA ARG A 58 -20.32 9.93 5.97
C ARG A 58 -20.16 8.59 6.70
N THR A 59 -21.23 8.11 7.32
CA THR A 59 -21.23 6.85 8.07
C THR A 59 -20.92 5.65 7.17
N VAL A 60 -21.53 5.60 5.98
CA VAL A 60 -21.28 4.54 4.99
C VAL A 60 -19.82 4.54 4.56
N VAL A 61 -19.27 5.72 4.20
CA VAL A 61 -17.87 5.89 3.77
C VAL A 61 -16.88 5.52 4.88
N GLU A 62 -17.16 5.89 6.13
CA GLU A 62 -16.32 5.50 7.27
C GLU A 62 -16.34 3.99 7.50
N LYS A 63 -17.52 3.36 7.48
CA LYS A 63 -17.65 1.90 7.68
C LYS A 63 -17.06 1.08 6.55
N SER A 64 -17.14 1.55 5.31
CA SER A 64 -16.55 0.88 4.15
C SER A 64 -15.04 1.05 4.10
N GLY A 65 -14.51 2.22 4.48
CA GLY A 65 -13.08 2.49 4.55
C GLY A 65 -12.37 1.65 5.62
N GLN A 66 -13.08 1.27 6.68
CA GLN A 66 -12.53 0.43 7.74
C GLN A 66 -12.30 -1.04 7.31
N LYS A 67 -12.79 -1.45 6.13
CA LYS A 67 -12.63 -2.83 5.63
C LYS A 67 -11.34 -3.05 4.81
N VAL A 68 -10.57 -2.00 4.52
CA VAL A 68 -9.30 -2.10 3.78
C VAL A 68 -8.11 -2.10 4.75
N LEU A 69 -7.71 -3.32 5.10
CA LEU A 69 -6.36 -3.75 5.39
C LEU A 69 -5.62 -3.07 6.57
N THR A 70 -5.78 -3.68 7.74
CA THR A 70 -4.60 -4.12 8.52
C THR A 70 -3.81 -5.17 7.72
N SER A 71 -3.45 -4.91 6.46
CA SER A 71 -2.42 -5.68 5.77
C SER A 71 -1.07 -5.24 6.27
N SER A 72 -0.82 -5.47 7.55
CA SER A 72 0.55 -5.71 7.99
C SER A 72 1.12 -6.96 7.31
N ASP A 73 0.32 -7.69 6.52
CA ASP A 73 0.78 -8.84 5.74
C ASP A 73 1.29 -8.49 4.32
N ARG A 74 1.23 -7.22 3.90
CA ARG A 74 1.69 -6.81 2.55
C ARG A 74 3.21 -6.80 2.37
N ARG A 75 4.00 -7.17 3.37
CA ARG A 75 5.49 -7.11 3.31
C ARG A 75 6.20 -8.35 3.82
N ARG A 76 5.52 -9.49 3.97
CA ARG A 76 6.24 -10.73 4.26
C ARG A 76 6.45 -11.50 2.98
N LEU A 77 7.58 -11.21 2.31
CA LEU A 77 8.07 -12.10 1.26
C LEU A 77 8.28 -13.48 1.90
N PRO A 78 7.90 -14.57 1.21
CA PRO A 78 8.23 -15.91 1.68
C PRO A 78 9.74 -16.01 1.95
N THR A 79 10.13 -16.76 2.98
CA THR A 79 11.54 -16.90 3.40
C THR A 79 12.46 -17.22 2.22
N GLU A 80 12.01 -18.07 1.31
CA GLU A 80 12.72 -18.48 0.08
C GLU A 80 13.07 -17.29 -0.85
N VAL A 81 12.19 -16.29 -0.96
CA VAL A 81 12.43 -15.10 -1.78
C VAL A 81 13.48 -14.20 -1.12
N LEU A 82 13.46 -14.07 0.21
CA LEU A 82 14.47 -13.33 0.96
C LEU A 82 15.84 -14.02 0.87
N GLU A 83 15.85 -15.35 0.95
CA GLU A 83 17.05 -16.18 0.86
C GLU A 83 17.69 -16.07 -0.54
N LEU A 84 16.87 -16.09 -1.60
CA LEU A 84 17.31 -15.88 -2.98
C LEU A 84 17.89 -14.49 -3.19
N ILE A 85 17.25 -13.44 -2.66
CA ILE A 85 17.75 -12.05 -2.74
C ILE A 85 19.10 -11.94 -2.00
N GLY A 86 19.21 -12.56 -0.82
CA GLY A 86 20.44 -12.63 -0.04
C GLY A 86 21.57 -13.31 -0.81
N ALA A 87 21.33 -14.51 -1.34
CA ALA A 87 22.31 -15.28 -2.11
C ALA A 87 22.79 -14.52 -3.35
N LYS A 88 21.88 -13.88 -4.09
CA LYS A 88 22.23 -13.10 -5.28
C LYS A 88 23.07 -11.88 -4.94
N THR A 89 22.77 -11.20 -3.84
CA THR A 89 23.52 -10.04 -3.37
C THR A 89 24.93 -10.44 -2.94
N GLN A 90 25.07 -11.55 -2.22
CA GLN A 90 26.38 -12.10 -1.82
C GLN A 90 27.22 -12.53 -3.02
N LEU A 91 26.61 -13.17 -4.03
CA LEU A 91 27.30 -13.55 -5.26
C LEU A 91 27.83 -12.31 -6.02
N CYS A 92 27.03 -11.26 -6.11
CA CYS A 92 27.44 -9.99 -6.73
C CYS A 92 28.56 -9.31 -5.95
N ALA A 93 28.50 -9.31 -4.61
CA ALA A 93 29.55 -8.78 -3.76
C ALA A 93 30.85 -9.59 -3.87
N ALA A 94 30.77 -10.92 -3.87
CA ALA A 94 31.92 -11.80 -4.05
C ALA A 94 32.61 -11.57 -5.40
N ARG A 95 31.84 -11.43 -6.49
CA ARG A 95 32.37 -11.12 -7.82
C ARG A 95 33.05 -9.75 -7.92
N ALA A 96 32.66 -8.79 -7.10
CA ALA A 96 33.29 -7.47 -7.06
C ALA A 96 34.64 -7.47 -6.29
N HIS A 97 34.89 -8.50 -5.47
CA HIS A 97 36.10 -8.61 -4.63
C HIS A 97 37.11 -9.66 -5.11
N THR A 98 36.84 -10.42 -6.16
CA THR A 98 37.85 -11.29 -6.80
C THR A 98 38.61 -10.49 -7.86
N PRO A 99 39.92 -10.21 -7.70
CA PRO A 99 40.74 -9.85 -8.86
C PRO A 99 40.68 -11.03 -9.83
N LEU A 100 40.35 -10.75 -11.09
CA LEU A 100 40.47 -11.72 -12.18
C LEU A 100 41.94 -12.15 -12.23
N GLN A 101 42.30 -13.27 -11.60
CA GLN A 101 43.61 -13.87 -11.77
C GLN A 101 43.66 -14.41 -13.19
N ASN A 102 44.10 -13.56 -14.12
CA ASN A 102 44.64 -14.01 -15.39
C ASN A 102 45.96 -14.72 -15.07
N THR A 103 45.87 -16.01 -14.73
CA THR A 103 47.04 -16.87 -14.67
C THR A 103 47.41 -17.23 -16.11
N ASP A 104 48.18 -16.35 -16.77
CA ASP A 104 48.94 -16.74 -17.96
C ASP A 104 50.08 -17.67 -17.52
N PRO A 105 50.11 -18.95 -17.94
CA PRO A 105 51.28 -19.78 -17.68
C PRO A 105 52.40 -19.34 -18.64
N VAL A 106 53.41 -18.70 -18.07
CA VAL A 106 54.68 -18.39 -18.72
C VAL A 106 55.39 -19.69 -19.12
N ARG A 107 55.62 -19.82 -20.44
CA ARG A 107 56.85 -20.28 -21.13
C ARG A 107 57.36 -21.71 -20.86
N GLU A 108 57.48 -22.50 -21.94
CA GLU A 108 58.65 -23.31 -22.34
C GLU A 108 58.37 -23.98 -23.70
N HIS A 109 58.81 -23.36 -24.80
CA HIS A 109 59.06 -24.07 -26.07
C HIS A 109 60.58 -24.13 -26.23
N SER A 110 61.18 -25.14 -25.62
CA SER A 110 62.55 -25.57 -25.93
C SER A 110 62.54 -26.42 -27.20
N ASN A 111 63.51 -26.15 -28.08
CA ASN A 111 63.69 -26.64 -29.44
C ASN A 111 63.79 -28.18 -29.59
N ILE A 112 63.23 -28.69 -30.69
CA ILE A 112 63.66 -29.85 -31.50
C ILE A 112 63.37 -29.40 -32.94
N GLU A 113 64.34 -29.08 -33.80
CA GLU A 113 65.31 -29.96 -34.47
C GLU A 113 66.53 -29.16 -34.96
#